data_AF-A0A820E0E3-F1
#
_entry.id   AF-A0A820E0E3-F1
#
_cell.length_a   1.000
_cell.length_b   1.000
_cell.length_c   1.000
_cell.angle_alpha   90.00
_cell.angle_beta   90.00
_cell.angle_gamma   90.00
#
_symmetry.space_group_name_H-M   'P 1'
#
loop_
_entity.id
_entity.type
_entity.pdbx_description
1 polymer ?
#
loop_
_entity_poly.entity_id
_entity_poly.type
_entity_poly.pdbx_seq_one_letter_code
_entity_poly.pdbx_strand_id
1 'polypeptide(L)'
;MMCYFIILFFIIITINCQQLDEIVECNDKDLTTYQLETMSIREQEQLAKKILTEYDKNLTTLAYITSSAEFETHLYLNDTSKKRTTDKCYETYRDCLKTTATVGKQFKNLIHQNSSLRWLLMRTQAIGDAAQNDTAIKVEIQKLKARIKEIYHRKFTWNNTRIGIDEVQEILGTLNSPNDLLALWNTTYDVAAPMRDYYSTLIALQNQQAKQNRTSAVTHSHI
;
A
#
# COMPACT_ATOMS: atom_id res chain seq x y z
N MET A 1 9.25 39.35 -4.88
CA MET A 1 8.36 38.46 -5.67
C MET A 1 8.55 36.96 -5.39
N MET A 2 9.57 36.53 -4.63
CA MET A 2 9.79 35.11 -4.27
C MET A 2 8.92 34.59 -3.10
N CYS A 3 8.42 35.44 -2.21
CA CYS A 3 7.63 34.97 -1.05
C CYS A 3 6.22 34.45 -1.39
N TYR A 4 5.64 34.89 -2.52
CA TYR A 4 4.30 34.43 -2.92
C TYR A 4 4.30 32.99 -3.47
N PHE A 5 5.39 32.54 -4.09
CA PHE A 5 5.50 31.19 -4.61
C PHE A 5 5.60 30.14 -3.50
N ILE A 6 6.28 30.46 -2.40
CA ILE A 6 6.41 29.54 -1.26
C ILE A 6 5.05 29.37 -0.57
N ILE A 7 4.29 30.46 -0.38
CA ILE A 7 2.97 30.40 0.27
C ILE A 7 1.95 29.63 -0.60
N LEU A 8 1.95 29.81 -1.92
CA LEU A 8 1.10 29.02 -2.83
C LEU A 8 1.47 27.53 -2.85
N PHE A 9 2.76 27.20 -2.75
CA PHE A 9 3.20 25.80 -2.63
C PHE A 9 2.71 25.16 -1.32
N PHE A 10 2.76 25.90 -0.21
CA PHE A 10 2.24 25.41 1.08
C PHE A 10 0.70 25.30 1.11
N ILE A 11 -0.03 26.21 0.47
CA ILE A 11 -1.50 26.16 0.40
C ILE A 11 -1.98 24.96 -0.44
N ILE A 12 -1.27 24.61 -1.52
CA ILE A 12 -1.58 23.44 -2.35
C ILE A 12 -1.27 22.12 -1.61
N ILE A 13 -0.31 22.11 -0.67
CA ILE A 13 0.06 20.90 0.09
C ILE A 13 -0.89 20.64 1.27
N THR A 14 -1.54 21.65 1.83
CA THR A 14 -2.56 21.48 2.88
C THR A 14 -3.96 21.13 2.35
N ILE A 15 -4.05 20.24 1.35
CA ILE A 15 -5.31 19.53 1.11
C ILE A 15 -5.44 18.50 2.24
N ASN A 16 -6.20 18.86 3.26
CA ASN A 16 -6.49 17.99 4.38
C ASN A 16 -7.36 16.82 3.86
N CYS A 17 -7.06 15.55 4.22
CA CYS A 17 -7.81 14.37 3.74
C CYS A 17 -9.33 14.41 4.08
N GLN A 18 -9.80 15.41 4.84
CA GLN A 18 -11.23 15.69 5.05
C GLN A 18 -11.93 16.23 3.80
N GLN A 19 -11.23 16.94 2.90
CA GLN A 19 -11.80 17.46 1.65
C GLN A 19 -11.72 16.44 0.49
N LEU A 20 -11.10 15.28 0.71
CA LEU A 20 -10.97 14.24 -0.31
C LEU A 20 -12.31 13.68 -0.77
N ASP A 21 -13.24 13.52 0.17
CA ASP A 21 -14.59 13.01 -0.10
C ASP A 21 -15.39 13.99 -0.97
N GLU A 22 -15.01 15.28 -0.99
CA GLU A 22 -15.61 16.33 -1.84
C GLU A 22 -14.91 16.50 -3.20
N ILE A 23 -13.63 16.14 -3.30
CA ILE A 23 -12.81 16.34 -4.51
C ILE A 23 -12.83 15.11 -5.43
N VAL A 24 -12.94 13.91 -4.85
CA VAL A 24 -12.81 12.65 -5.59
C VAL A 24 -14.03 11.76 -5.35
N GLU A 25 -14.97 11.81 -6.28
CA GLU A 25 -16.07 10.86 -6.35
C GLU A 25 -15.62 9.59 -7.09
N CYS A 26 -15.22 8.56 -6.34
CA CYS A 26 -15.16 7.20 -6.87
C CYS A 26 -16.55 6.56 -6.75
N ASN A 27 -17.53 7.16 -7.44
CA ASN A 27 -18.92 6.73 -7.41
C ASN A 27 -19.07 5.38 -8.11
N ASP A 28 -19.76 4.43 -7.45
CA ASP A 28 -20.32 3.25 -8.10
C ASP A 28 -21.39 3.73 -9.09
N LYS A 29 -21.00 4.01 -10.33
CA LYS A 29 -21.94 4.02 -11.44
C LYS A 29 -22.34 2.58 -11.66
N ASP A 30 -23.37 2.15 -10.94
CA ASP A 30 -23.89 0.80 -11.01
C ASP A 30 -24.49 0.57 -12.41
N LEU A 31 -23.65 0.10 -13.33
CA LEU A 31 -24.08 -0.30 -14.66
C LEU A 31 -24.80 -1.63 -14.49
N THR A 32 -26.13 -1.61 -14.63
CA THR A 32 -26.91 -2.83 -14.60
C THR A 32 -26.39 -3.80 -15.68
N THR A 33 -26.08 -5.03 -15.31
CA THR A 33 -25.50 -6.06 -16.20
C THR A 33 -26.29 -6.21 -17.50
N TYR A 34 -27.62 -6.07 -17.42
CA TYR A 34 -28.53 -6.10 -18.56
C TYR A 34 -28.25 -5.02 -19.61
N GLN A 35 -27.84 -3.80 -19.20
CA GLN A 35 -27.48 -2.74 -20.15
C GLN A 35 -26.22 -3.10 -20.94
N LEU A 36 -25.21 -3.65 -20.27
CA LEU A 36 -23.95 -4.03 -20.93
C LEU A 36 -24.15 -5.17 -21.94
N GLU A 37 -24.98 -6.17 -21.62
CA GLU A 37 -25.26 -7.30 -22.51
C GLU A 37 -25.95 -6.90 -23.82
N THR A 38 -26.74 -5.83 -23.80
CA THR A 38 -27.42 -5.30 -25.00
C THR A 38 -26.55 -4.39 -25.87
N MET A 39 -25.40 -3.92 -25.35
CA MET A 39 -24.48 -3.05 -26.09
C MET A 39 -23.58 -3.85 -27.02
N SER A 40 -23.26 -3.29 -28.19
CA SER A 40 -22.21 -3.82 -29.05
C SER A 40 -20.83 -3.75 -28.37
N ILE A 41 -19.90 -4.61 -28.78
CA ILE A 41 -18.53 -4.66 -28.25
C ILE A 41 -17.86 -3.27 -28.31
N ARG A 42 -18.06 -2.54 -29.41
CA ARG A 42 -17.48 -1.21 -29.61
C ARG A 42 -18.05 -0.18 -28.64
N GLU A 43 -19.35 -0.25 -28.35
CA GLU A 43 -19.99 0.64 -27.36
C GLU A 43 -19.52 0.30 -25.94
N GLN A 44 -19.38 -0.99 -25.62
CA GLN A 44 -18.80 -1.43 -24.35
C GLN A 44 -17.35 -0.94 -24.19
N GLU A 45 -16.51 -1.05 -25.23
CA GLU A 45 -15.13 -0.54 -25.20
C GLU A 45 -15.08 0.98 -24.97
N GLN A 46 -15.94 1.75 -25.64
CA GLN A 46 -16.00 3.21 -25.45
C GLN A 46 -16.43 3.58 -24.04
N LEU A 47 -17.45 2.90 -23.50
CA LEU A 47 -17.91 3.10 -22.13
C LEU A 47 -16.83 2.73 -21.11
N ALA A 48 -16.22 1.56 -21.25
CA ALA A 48 -15.12 1.10 -20.41
C ALA A 48 -13.95 2.09 -20.44
N LYS A 49 -13.56 2.58 -21.62
CA LYS A 49 -12.48 3.56 -21.77
C LYS A 49 -12.79 4.87 -21.04
N LYS A 50 -14.02 5.38 -21.18
CA LYS A 50 -14.46 6.62 -20.52
C LYS A 50 -14.40 6.46 -19.00
N ILE A 51 -14.96 5.38 -18.48
CA ILE A 51 -15.00 5.09 -17.05
C ILE A 51 -13.59 4.89 -16.49
N LEU A 52 -12.76 4.08 -17.14
CA LEU A 52 -11.39 3.83 -16.69
C LEU A 52 -10.53 5.09 -16.73
N THR A 53 -10.76 6.01 -17.67
CA THR A 53 -10.06 7.31 -17.73
C THR A 53 -10.48 8.22 -16.57
N GLU A 54 -11.76 8.23 -16.20
CA GLU A 54 -12.27 8.95 -15.02
C GLU A 54 -11.65 8.39 -13.73
N TYR A 55 -11.62 7.07 -13.58
CA TYR A 55 -10.96 6.41 -12.46
C TYR A 55 -9.45 6.63 -12.41
N ASP A 56 -8.75 6.58 -13.54
CA ASP A 56 -7.31 6.84 -13.60
C ASP A 56 -6.96 8.25 -13.12
N LYS A 57 -7.75 9.26 -13.53
CA LYS A 57 -7.63 10.63 -13.03
C LYS A 57 -7.83 10.72 -11.52
N ASN A 58 -8.88 10.08 -11.01
CA ASN A 58 -9.23 10.08 -9.59
C ASN A 58 -8.15 9.35 -8.76
N LEU A 59 -7.71 8.17 -9.20
CA LEU A 59 -6.68 7.38 -8.55
C LEU A 59 -5.31 8.07 -8.58
N THR A 60 -4.96 8.75 -9.67
CA THR A 60 -3.72 9.54 -9.75
C THR A 60 -3.73 10.68 -8.75
N THR A 61 -4.86 11.37 -8.62
CA THR A 61 -5.04 12.46 -7.65
C THR A 61 -4.94 11.94 -6.21
N LEU A 62 -5.64 10.84 -5.90
CA LEU A 62 -5.56 10.20 -4.59
C LEU A 62 -4.17 9.65 -4.26
N ALA A 63 -3.46 9.09 -5.24
CA ALA A 63 -2.11 8.59 -5.07
C ALA A 63 -1.14 9.73 -4.74
N TYR A 64 -1.26 10.88 -5.41
CA TYR A 64 -0.46 12.08 -5.11
C TYR A 64 -0.72 12.57 -3.69
N ILE A 65 -1.99 12.70 -3.29
CA ILE A 65 -2.36 13.19 -1.95
C ILE A 65 -1.90 12.21 -0.87
N THR A 66 -2.09 10.90 -1.08
CA THR A 66 -1.63 9.86 -0.15
C THR A 66 -0.12 9.88 0.01
N SER A 67 0.63 10.00 -1.09
CA SER A 67 2.10 10.08 -1.07
C SER A 67 2.58 11.34 -0.35
N SER A 68 1.89 12.46 -0.55
CA SER A 68 2.20 13.72 0.15
C SER A 68 1.96 13.61 1.65
N ALA A 69 0.85 12.99 2.06
CA ALA A 69 0.55 12.75 3.47
C ALA A 69 1.57 11.80 4.13
N GLU A 70 1.95 10.72 3.45
CA GLU A 70 3.00 9.81 3.91
C GLU A 70 4.34 10.54 4.10
N PHE A 71 4.73 11.37 3.12
CA PHE A 71 5.93 12.20 3.24
C PHE A 71 5.90 13.10 4.48
N GLU A 72 4.76 13.74 4.78
CA GLU A 72 4.63 14.54 6.00
C GLU A 72 4.79 13.72 7.27
N THR A 73 4.28 12.48 7.32
CA THR A 73 4.48 11.62 8.51
C THR A 73 5.93 11.25 8.74
N HIS A 74 6.72 11.14 7.68
CA HIS A 74 8.17 10.91 7.80
C HIS A 74 8.92 12.15 8.29
N LEU A 75 8.43 13.36 7.98
CA LEU A 75 8.98 14.60 8.50
C LEU A 75 8.58 14.87 9.96
N TYR A 76 7.36 14.49 10.35
CA TYR A 76 6.78 14.76 11.66
C TYR A 76 6.44 13.47 12.42
N LEU A 77 7.48 12.68 12.73
CA LEU A 77 7.38 11.30 13.27
C LEU A 77 6.52 11.16 14.54
N ASN A 78 6.37 12.21 15.34
CA ASN A 78 5.64 12.18 16.61
C ASN A 78 4.21 12.76 16.51
N ASP A 79 3.80 13.26 15.35
CA ASP A 79 2.48 13.87 15.19
C ASP A 79 1.42 12.81 14.86
N THR A 80 0.69 12.38 15.90
CA THR A 80 -0.42 11.43 15.77
C THR A 80 -1.54 11.93 14.86
N SER A 81 -1.70 13.25 14.71
CA SER A 81 -2.70 13.83 13.81
C SER A 81 -2.31 13.61 12.35
N LYS A 82 -1.04 13.80 12.00
CA LYS A 82 -0.51 13.53 10.65
C LYS A 82 -0.59 12.05 10.27
N LYS A 83 -0.31 11.16 11.23
CA LYS A 83 -0.49 9.72 11.04
C LYS A 83 -1.96 9.37 10.76
N ARG A 84 -2.90 9.89 11.57
CA ARG A 84 -4.33 9.64 11.37
C ARG A 84 -4.83 10.18 10.02
N THR A 85 -4.34 11.34 9.60
CA THR A 85 -4.64 11.91 8.28
C THR A 85 -4.15 11.00 7.16
N THR A 86 -2.91 10.50 7.26
CA THR A 86 -2.32 9.56 6.30
C THR A 86 -3.10 8.25 6.23
N ASP A 87 -3.46 7.68 7.38
CA ASP A 87 -4.29 6.48 7.46
C ASP A 87 -5.64 6.67 6.75
N LYS A 88 -6.31 7.82 6.96
CA LYS A 88 -7.57 8.16 6.25
C LYS A 88 -7.35 8.24 4.74
N CYS A 89 -6.29 8.91 4.29
CA CYS A 89 -5.96 9.02 2.87
C CYS A 89 -5.74 7.63 2.23
N TYR A 90 -5.02 6.73 2.92
CA TYR A 90 -4.82 5.35 2.49
C TYR A 90 -6.12 4.55 2.42
N GLU A 91 -7.05 4.76 3.34
CA GLU A 91 -8.39 4.15 3.32
C GLU A 91 -9.18 4.61 2.09
N THR A 92 -9.30 5.92 1.85
CA THR A 92 -10.01 6.48 0.68
C THR A 92 -9.40 5.99 -0.64
N TYR A 93 -8.07 5.99 -0.76
CA TYR A 93 -7.39 5.47 -1.94
C TYR A 93 -7.71 3.98 -2.17
N ARG A 94 -7.68 3.18 -1.09
CA ARG A 94 -8.00 1.76 -1.16
C ARG A 94 -9.45 1.51 -1.56
N ASP A 95 -10.39 2.27 -1.01
CA ASP A 95 -11.81 2.11 -1.35
C ASP A 95 -12.09 2.47 -2.80
N CYS A 96 -11.46 3.53 -3.32
CA CYS A 96 -11.53 3.85 -4.74
C CYS A 96 -10.97 2.73 -5.64
N LEU A 97 -9.86 2.09 -5.23
CA LEU A 97 -9.31 0.91 -5.93
C LEU A 97 -10.29 -0.28 -5.92
N LYS A 98 -11.02 -0.49 -4.82
CA LYS A 98 -12.06 -1.54 -4.76
C LYS A 98 -13.19 -1.24 -5.74
N THR A 99 -13.73 -0.02 -5.73
CA THR A 99 -14.80 0.39 -6.66
C THR A 99 -14.36 0.23 -8.11
N THR A 100 -13.17 0.72 -8.45
CA THR A 100 -12.59 0.62 -9.79
C THR A 100 -12.51 -0.85 -10.26
N ALA A 101 -12.13 -1.75 -9.36
CA ALA A 101 -12.07 -3.17 -9.68
C ALA A 101 -13.44 -3.83 -9.81
N THR A 102 -14.40 -3.48 -8.96
CA THR A 102 -15.80 -3.95 -9.07
C THR A 102 -16.38 -3.57 -10.42
N VAL A 103 -16.23 -2.31 -10.83
CA VAL A 103 -16.66 -1.84 -12.16
C VAL A 103 -15.87 -2.54 -13.27
N GLY A 104 -14.56 -2.73 -13.10
CA GLY A 104 -13.74 -3.50 -14.03
C GLY A 104 -14.21 -4.94 -14.24
N LYS A 105 -14.79 -5.59 -13.21
CA LYS A 105 -15.38 -6.94 -13.31
C LYS A 105 -16.62 -6.99 -14.20
N GLN A 106 -17.36 -5.88 -14.33
CA GLN A 106 -18.56 -5.82 -15.19
C GLN A 106 -18.22 -5.94 -16.69
N PHE A 107 -17.00 -5.58 -17.10
CA PHE A 107 -16.53 -5.64 -18.50
C PHE A 107 -15.84 -6.97 -18.88
N LYS A 108 -16.21 -8.07 -18.24
CA LYS A 108 -15.55 -9.37 -18.43
C LYS A 108 -15.57 -9.85 -19.89
N ASN A 109 -16.63 -9.57 -20.63
CA ASN A 109 -16.76 -9.93 -22.05
C ASN A 109 -15.65 -9.32 -22.92
N LEU A 110 -15.23 -8.08 -22.62
CA LEU A 110 -14.14 -7.41 -23.34
C LEU A 110 -12.78 -8.10 -23.12
N ILE A 111 -12.58 -8.78 -21.99
CA ILE A 111 -11.36 -9.55 -21.72
C ILE A 111 -11.34 -10.80 -22.61
N HIS A 112 -12.45 -11.54 -22.66
CA HIS A 112 -12.57 -12.77 -23.45
C HIS A 112 -12.46 -12.52 -24.95
N GLN A 113 -12.96 -11.39 -25.43
CA GLN A 113 -12.95 -11.02 -26.85
C GLN A 113 -11.64 -10.37 -27.33
N ASN A 114 -10.60 -10.35 -26.50
CA ASN A 114 -9.29 -9.77 -26.83
C ASN A 114 -9.36 -8.29 -27.25
N SER A 115 -10.17 -7.52 -26.52
CA SER A 115 -10.26 -6.06 -26.70
C SER A 115 -8.91 -5.37 -26.50
N SER A 116 -8.79 -4.16 -27.06
CA SER A 116 -7.64 -3.28 -26.81
C SER A 116 -7.45 -2.91 -25.33
N LEU A 117 -8.50 -3.08 -24.50
CA LEU A 117 -8.51 -2.78 -23.08
C LEU A 117 -8.24 -3.99 -22.18
N ARG A 118 -8.06 -5.19 -22.75
CA ARG A 118 -7.91 -6.45 -22.00
C ARG A 118 -6.91 -6.35 -20.85
N TRP A 119 -5.69 -5.89 -21.13
CA TRP A 119 -4.63 -5.80 -20.11
C TRP A 119 -4.95 -4.80 -19.01
N LEU A 120 -5.57 -3.68 -19.36
CA LEU A 120 -5.97 -2.66 -18.41
C LEU A 120 -7.06 -3.18 -17.47
N LEU A 121 -8.08 -3.87 -18.03
CA LEU A 121 -9.17 -4.49 -17.26
C LEU A 121 -8.68 -5.62 -16.35
N MET A 122 -7.78 -6.48 -16.83
CA MET A 122 -7.18 -7.53 -15.99
C MET A 122 -6.38 -6.93 -14.83
N ARG A 123 -5.65 -5.83 -15.08
CA ARG A 123 -4.87 -5.15 -14.04
C ARG A 123 -5.76 -4.50 -12.98
N THR A 124 -6.83 -3.80 -13.36
CA THR A 124 -7.75 -3.18 -12.39
C THR A 124 -8.44 -4.21 -11.51
N GLN A 125 -8.87 -5.35 -12.08
CA GLN A 125 -9.46 -6.44 -11.30
C GLN A 125 -8.47 -7.02 -10.27
N ALA A 126 -7.23 -7.30 -10.68
CA ALA A 126 -6.21 -7.84 -9.79
C ALA A 126 -5.85 -6.90 -8.62
N ILE A 127 -5.86 -5.58 -8.86
CA ILE A 127 -5.55 -4.58 -7.83
C ILE A 127 -6.66 -4.49 -6.79
N GLY A 128 -7.93 -4.50 -7.18
CA GLY A 128 -9.02 -4.45 -6.20
C GLY A 128 -9.20 -5.73 -5.40
N ASP A 129 -8.91 -6.90 -5.99
CA ASP A 129 -8.87 -8.14 -5.23
C ASP A 129 -7.81 -8.06 -4.11
N ALA A 130 -6.65 -7.45 -4.36
CA ALA A 130 -5.64 -7.17 -3.32
C ALA A 130 -6.15 -6.15 -2.26
N ALA A 131 -6.96 -5.17 -2.69
CA ALA A 131 -7.57 -4.18 -1.80
C ALA A 131 -8.64 -4.79 -0.88
N GLN A 132 -9.38 -5.80 -1.33
CA GLN A 132 -10.50 -6.44 -0.60
C GLN A 132 -10.08 -7.42 0.49
N ASN A 133 -8.84 -7.94 0.52
CA ASN A 133 -8.52 -9.06 1.43
C ASN A 133 -8.57 -8.72 2.91
N ASP A 134 -8.98 -9.76 3.64
CA ASP A 134 -9.22 -9.93 5.07
C ASP A 134 -8.50 -8.91 5.97
N THR A 135 -9.30 -8.04 6.59
CA THR A 135 -8.83 -7.03 7.55
C THR A 135 -8.15 -7.70 8.74
N ALA A 136 -8.55 -8.91 9.15
CA ALA A 136 -7.93 -9.61 10.27
C ALA A 136 -6.50 -10.05 9.96
N ILE A 137 -6.28 -10.70 8.81
CA ILE A 137 -4.93 -11.11 8.36
C ILE A 137 -4.03 -9.89 8.17
N LYS A 138 -4.56 -8.81 7.59
CA LYS A 138 -3.81 -7.54 7.44
C LYS A 138 -3.42 -6.94 8.78
N VAL A 139 -4.33 -6.90 9.75
CA VAL A 139 -4.06 -6.38 11.11
C VAL A 139 -2.98 -7.21 11.79
N GLU A 140 -3.05 -8.54 11.72
CA GLU A 140 -2.02 -9.41 12.31
C GLU A 140 -0.66 -9.26 11.62
N ILE A 141 -0.62 -9.14 10.29
CA ILE A 141 0.62 -8.81 9.56
C ILE A 141 1.22 -7.49 10.05
N GLN A 142 0.40 -6.45 10.27
CA GLN A 142 0.88 -5.16 10.76
C GLN A 142 1.40 -5.24 12.20
N LYS A 143 0.73 -5.98 13.08
CA LYS A 143 1.21 -6.25 14.44
C LYS A 143 2.56 -6.95 14.44
N LEU A 144 2.72 -8.00 13.61
CA LEU A 144 3.99 -8.72 13.46
C LEU A 144 5.11 -7.81 12.95
N LYS A 145 4.85 -7.00 11.92
CA LYS A 145 5.82 -6.02 11.39
C LYS A 145 6.22 -5.01 12.46
N ALA A 146 5.26 -4.47 13.21
CA ALA A 146 5.53 -3.54 14.29
C ALA A 146 6.39 -4.19 15.38
N ARG A 147 6.11 -5.45 15.74
CA ARG A 147 6.89 -6.19 16.74
C ARG A 147 8.31 -6.50 16.29
N ILE A 148 8.48 -6.94 15.04
CA ILE A 148 9.82 -7.16 14.44
C ILE A 148 10.60 -5.84 14.43
N LYS A 149 9.96 -4.75 14.02
CA LYS A 149 10.56 -3.41 14.02
C LYS A 149 10.96 -2.99 15.43
N GLU A 150 10.13 -3.22 16.43
CA GLU A 150 10.44 -2.92 17.83
C GLU A 150 11.69 -3.68 18.29
N ILE A 151 11.77 -5.00 18.03
CA ILE A 151 12.93 -5.82 18.40
C ILE A 151 14.20 -5.32 17.68
N TYR A 152 14.09 -4.94 16.41
CA TYR A 152 15.23 -4.48 15.60
C TYR A 152 15.85 -3.19 16.11
N HIS A 153 15.04 -2.28 16.66
CA HIS A 153 15.52 -1.01 17.21
C HIS A 153 15.87 -1.10 18.71
N ARG A 154 15.83 -2.29 19.34
CA ARG A 154 16.24 -2.43 20.74
C ARG A 154 17.75 -2.24 20.88
N LYS A 155 18.14 -1.40 21.82
CA LYS A 155 19.54 -1.27 22.22
C LYS A 155 19.97 -2.47 23.05
N PHE A 156 21.21 -2.90 22.86
CA PHE A 156 21.85 -3.98 23.60
C PHE A 156 23.18 -3.51 24.20
N THR A 157 23.70 -4.26 25.17
CA THR A 157 24.94 -3.89 25.86
C THR A 157 26.14 -4.50 25.15
N TRP A 158 27.11 -3.66 24.76
CA TRP A 158 28.42 -4.06 24.25
C TRP A 158 29.49 -3.19 24.92
N ASN A 159 30.53 -3.82 25.48
CA ASN A 159 31.60 -3.13 26.23
C ASN A 159 31.06 -2.08 27.24
N ASN A 160 30.12 -2.50 28.09
CA ASN A 160 29.43 -1.66 29.09
C ASN A 160 28.65 -0.45 28.54
N THR A 161 28.49 -0.35 27.23
CA THR A 161 27.76 0.73 26.55
C THR A 161 26.49 0.17 25.92
N ARG A 162 25.38 0.92 25.96
CA ARG A 162 24.16 0.53 25.25
C ARG A 162 24.17 1.10 23.83
N ILE A 163 24.23 0.21 22.85
CA ILE A 163 24.28 0.54 21.43
C ILE A 163 23.04 -0.03 20.72
N GLY A 164 22.54 0.67 19.71
CA GLY A 164 21.56 0.15 18.77
C GLY A 164 22.25 -0.31 17.48
N ILE A 165 21.45 -0.79 16.53
CA ILE A 165 21.95 -1.32 15.26
C ILE A 165 22.62 -0.25 14.38
N ASP A 166 22.19 1.01 14.49
CA ASP A 166 22.78 2.13 13.74
C ASP A 166 24.21 2.41 14.23
N GLU A 167 24.43 2.34 15.54
CA GLU A 167 25.76 2.49 16.14
C GLU A 167 26.68 1.29 15.84
N VAL A 168 26.14 0.08 15.62
CA VAL A 168 26.93 -1.11 15.23
C VAL A 168 27.66 -0.88 13.91
N GLN A 169 27.00 -0.25 12.92
CA GLN A 169 27.60 0.00 11.61
C GLN A 169 28.85 0.90 11.72
N GLU A 170 28.78 1.94 12.55
CA GLU A 170 29.90 2.85 12.82
C GLU A 170 31.05 2.13 13.54
N ILE A 171 30.73 1.31 14.55
CA ILE A 171 31.71 0.55 15.32
C ILE A 171 32.42 -0.50 14.45
N LEU A 172 31.67 -1.25 13.63
CA LEU A 172 32.24 -2.23 12.69
C LEU A 172 33.18 -1.57 11.68
N GLY A 173 32.94 -0.31 11.30
CA GLY A 173 33.81 0.44 10.39
C GLY A 173 35.16 0.85 10.99
N THR A 174 35.32 0.81 12.31
CA THR A 174 36.53 1.25 13.01
C THR A 174 37.25 0.13 13.77
N LEU A 175 36.58 -1.00 14.00
CA LEU A 175 37.12 -2.13 14.73
C LEU A 175 38.15 -2.91 13.89
N ASN A 176 39.37 -3.06 14.42
CA ASN A 176 40.45 -3.82 13.76
C ASN A 176 40.77 -5.17 14.44
N SER A 177 40.13 -5.46 15.57
CA SER A 177 40.34 -6.69 16.34
C SER A 177 39.37 -7.79 15.88
N PRO A 178 39.85 -8.92 15.35
CA PRO A 178 38.98 -10.02 14.91
C PRO A 178 38.10 -10.58 16.03
N ASN A 179 38.61 -10.60 17.26
CA ASN A 179 37.87 -11.09 18.43
C ASN A 179 36.72 -10.15 18.80
N ASP A 180 36.96 -8.84 18.76
CA ASP A 180 35.94 -7.85 19.09
C ASP A 180 34.89 -7.78 17.96
N LEU A 181 35.29 -7.99 16.71
CA LEU A 181 34.39 -8.08 15.56
C LEU A 181 33.45 -9.28 15.72
N LEU A 182 33.99 -10.46 16.04
CA LEU A 182 33.20 -11.66 16.27
C LEU A 182 32.25 -11.49 17.47
N ALA A 183 32.72 -10.88 18.56
CA ALA A 183 31.90 -10.64 19.74
C ALA A 183 30.74 -9.69 19.44
N LEU A 184 30.99 -8.58 18.73
CA LEU A 184 29.96 -7.63 18.31
C LEU A 184 28.96 -8.28 17.33
N TRP A 185 29.46 -9.07 16.38
CA TRP A 185 28.63 -9.82 15.43
C TRP A 185 27.68 -10.79 16.13
N ASN A 186 28.21 -11.62 17.03
CA ASN A 186 27.40 -12.59 17.79
C ASN A 186 26.35 -11.88 18.67
N THR A 187 26.74 -10.81 19.35
CA THR A 187 25.81 -10.02 20.17
C THR A 187 24.68 -9.43 19.33
N THR A 188 24.99 -8.95 18.12
CA THR A 188 23.99 -8.44 17.18
C THR A 188 23.04 -9.54 16.71
N TYR A 189 23.57 -10.74 16.47
CA TYR A 189 22.77 -11.91 16.09
C TYR A 189 21.81 -12.34 17.20
N ASP A 190 22.25 -12.30 18.46
CA ASP A 190 21.41 -12.63 19.62
C ASP A 190 20.22 -11.68 19.77
N VAL A 191 20.36 -10.41 19.38
CA VAL A 191 19.26 -9.44 19.32
C VAL A 191 18.25 -9.79 18.21
N ALA A 192 18.71 -10.38 17.11
CA ALA A 192 17.87 -10.82 16.00
C ALA A 192 17.19 -12.18 16.26
N ALA A 193 17.76 -13.05 17.11
CA ALA A 193 17.25 -14.39 17.35
C ALA A 193 15.75 -14.45 17.76
N PRO A 194 15.23 -13.56 18.63
CA PRO A 194 13.81 -13.52 18.98
C PRO A 194 12.88 -13.17 17.82
N MET A 195 13.39 -12.60 16.71
CA MET A 195 12.57 -12.25 15.56
C MET A 195 12.15 -13.47 14.72
N ARG A 196 12.86 -14.60 14.85
CA ARG A 196 12.69 -15.77 13.98
C ARG A 196 11.24 -16.27 13.93
N ASP A 197 10.60 -16.40 15.08
CA ASP A 197 9.24 -16.92 15.18
C ASP A 197 8.21 -15.95 14.59
N TYR A 198 8.44 -14.64 14.81
CA TYR A 198 7.62 -13.59 14.21
C TYR A 198 7.76 -13.57 12.68
N TYR A 199 8.97 -13.74 12.15
CA TYR A 199 9.20 -13.85 10.70
C TYR A 199 8.54 -15.08 10.10
N SER A 200 8.62 -16.24 10.77
CA SER A 200 7.96 -17.47 10.30
C SER A 200 6.45 -17.26 10.19
N THR A 201 5.84 -16.67 11.21
CA THR A 201 4.40 -16.36 11.24
C THR A 201 4.04 -15.32 10.17
N LEU A 202 4.86 -14.29 10.00
CA LEU A 202 4.65 -13.25 8.99
C LEU A 202 4.63 -13.85 7.58
N ILE A 203 5.60 -14.71 7.25
CA ILE A 203 5.69 -15.38 5.94
C ILE A 203 4.48 -16.29 5.72
N ALA A 204 4.05 -17.04 6.74
CA ALA A 204 2.87 -17.89 6.65
C ALA A 204 1.60 -17.09 6.32
N LEU A 205 1.38 -15.96 7.02
CA LEU A 205 0.23 -15.08 6.77
C LEU A 205 0.32 -14.39 5.40
N GLN A 206 1.50 -13.95 4.97
CA GLN A 206 1.69 -13.37 3.64
C GLN A 206 1.42 -14.39 2.53
N ASN A 207 1.84 -15.64 2.72
CA ASN A 207 1.54 -16.73 1.78
C ASN A 207 0.05 -17.07 1.76
N GLN A 208 -0.61 -17.07 2.92
CA GLN A 208 -2.07 -17.25 3.00
C GLN A 208 -2.80 -16.13 2.27
N GLN A 209 -2.40 -14.88 2.47
CA GLN A 209 -2.94 -13.73 1.75
C GLN A 209 -2.70 -13.87 0.24
N ALA A 210 -1.48 -14.17 -0.20
CA ALA A 210 -1.19 -14.36 -1.62
C ALA A 210 -2.02 -15.49 -2.26
N LYS A 211 -2.26 -16.58 -1.52
CA LYS A 211 -3.16 -17.67 -1.95
C LYS A 211 -4.59 -17.18 -2.07
N GLN A 212 -5.12 -16.46 -1.09
CA GLN A 212 -6.47 -15.87 -1.14
C GLN A 212 -6.61 -14.96 -2.37
N ASN A 213 -5.64 -14.08 -2.62
CA ASN A 213 -5.65 -13.20 -3.80
C ASN A 213 -5.71 -14.00 -5.11
N ARG A 214 -4.94 -15.10 -5.20
CA ARG A 214 -4.94 -15.97 -6.39
C ARG A 214 -6.25 -16.74 -6.53
N THR A 215 -6.79 -17.29 -5.43
CA THR A 215 -8.04 -18.05 -5.50
C THR A 215 -9.22 -17.15 -5.83
N SER A 216 -9.29 -15.92 -5.31
CA SER A 216 -10.32 -14.93 -5.67
C SER A 216 -10.23 -14.53 -7.14
N ALA A 217 -9.01 -14.43 -7.70
CA ALA A 217 -8.81 -14.17 -9.12
C ALA A 217 -9.21 -15.37 -10.02
N VAL A 218 -9.11 -16.62 -9.52
CA VAL A 218 -9.42 -17.84 -10.28
C VAL A 218 -10.90 -18.24 -10.20
N THR A 219 -11.57 -18.09 -9.06
CA THR A 219 -13.03 -18.34 -8.98
C THR A 219 -13.84 -17.38 -9.85
N HIS A 220 -13.30 -16.21 -10.18
CA HIS A 220 -13.91 -15.28 -11.12
C HIS A 220 -13.55 -15.53 -12.60
N SER A 221 -12.66 -16.48 -12.93
CA SER A 221 -12.35 -16.83 -14.33
C SER A 221 -13.16 -17.99 -14.90
N HIS A 222 -13.97 -18.68 -14.07
CA HIS A 222 -14.68 -19.92 -14.44
C HIS A 222 -16.23 -19.84 -14.48
N ILE A 223 -16.80 -18.63 -14.50
CA ILE A 223 -18.23 -18.41 -14.81
C ILE A 223 -18.31 -17.53 -16.04
#